data_AF-A0A9W8DHZ8-F1
#
_entry.id   AF-A0A9W8DHZ8-F1
#
_cell.length_a   1.000
_cell.length_b   1.000
_cell.length_c   1.000
_cell.angle_alpha   90.00
_cell.angle_beta   90.00
_cell.angle_gamma   90.00
#
_symmetry.space_group_name_H-M   'P 1'
#
loop_
_entity.id
_entity.type
_entity.pdbx_description
1 polymer ?
#
loop_
_entity_poly.entity_id
_entity_poly.type
_entity_poly.pdbx_seq_one_letter_code
_entity_poly.pdbx_strand_id
1 'polypeptide(L)'
;MDQHGISFHTMLSRCENEKALVLAIRDSNGRVFGAFLNESLRLSPIFYGQGTSFLWKAFRSTPQSRKKDAVKCFSYSGENEYFILCDPDFVAIGGGRGKFGLWFKSDFLHGYSARCPTFNNEPLCLDPSHPKNALPDAQQEFAVAHLELWAFNT
;
A
#
# COMPACT_ATOMS: atom_id res chain seq x y z
N MET A 1 9.86 23.35 5.76
CA MET A 1 8.50 22.80 5.96
C MET A 1 7.84 22.87 4.60
N ASP A 2 8.16 21.94 3.71
CA ASP A 2 7.69 21.98 2.32
C ASP A 2 6.64 20.91 2.15
N GLN A 3 5.40 21.27 2.48
CA GLN A 3 4.24 20.40 2.35
C GLN A 3 3.38 20.96 1.21
N HIS A 4 3.60 20.44 0.00
CA HIS A 4 2.60 20.58 -1.05
C HIS A 4 1.44 19.65 -0.70
N GLY A 5 0.48 20.19 0.06
CA GLY A 5 -0.79 19.53 0.32
C GLY A 5 -1.57 19.43 -0.99
N ILE A 6 -1.33 18.37 -1.76
CA ILE A 6 -2.26 17.97 -2.81
C ILE A 6 -3.52 17.44 -2.12
N SER A 7 -4.70 17.91 -2.52
CA SER A 7 -5.94 17.31 -2.02
C SER A 7 -6.06 15.87 -2.56
N PHE A 8 -6.78 15.01 -1.86
CA PHE A 8 -7.09 13.66 -2.33
C PHE A 8 -7.69 13.65 -3.74
N HIS A 9 -8.62 14.57 -3.99
CA HIS A 9 -9.21 14.76 -5.31
C HIS A 9 -8.18 15.18 -6.37
N THR A 10 -7.25 16.07 -6.02
CA THR A 10 -6.14 16.46 -6.93
C THR A 10 -5.25 15.27 -7.27
N MET A 11 -4.96 14.40 -6.30
CA MET A 11 -4.19 13.16 -6.54
C MET A 11 -4.93 12.25 -7.52
N LEU A 12 -6.22 11.96 -7.26
CA LEU A 12 -7.03 11.10 -8.12
C LEU A 12 -7.11 11.65 -9.54
N SER A 13 -7.38 12.95 -9.70
CA SER A 13 -7.45 13.61 -11.01
C SER A 13 -6.13 13.56 -11.79
N ARG A 14 -4.97 13.61 -11.11
CA ARG A 14 -3.66 13.50 -11.76
C ARG A 14 -3.33 12.08 -12.23
N CYS A 15 -3.99 11.07 -11.68
CA CYS A 15 -3.81 9.68 -12.06
C CYS A 15 -4.90 9.20 -13.03
N GLU A 16 -5.84 10.06 -13.38
CA GLU A 16 -6.94 9.74 -14.27
C GLU A 16 -6.39 9.37 -15.66
N ASN A 17 -6.91 8.29 -16.25
CA ASN A 17 -6.53 7.74 -17.56
C ASN A 17 -5.16 7.04 -17.65
N GLU A 18 -4.46 6.87 -16.52
CA GLU A 18 -3.15 6.22 -16.48
C GLU A 18 -3.29 4.68 -16.43
N LYS A 19 -2.50 3.98 -17.25
CA LYS A 19 -2.61 2.52 -17.40
C LYS A 19 -1.95 1.74 -16.27
N ALA A 20 -1.00 2.35 -15.56
CA ALA A 20 -0.34 1.72 -14.43
C ALA A 20 0.11 2.76 -13.42
N LEU A 21 0.03 2.40 -12.14
CA LEU A 21 0.46 3.23 -11.02
C LEU A 21 1.44 2.46 -10.13
N VAL A 22 2.48 3.13 -9.66
CA VAL A 22 3.29 2.68 -8.52
C VAL A 22 3.02 3.61 -7.35
N LEU A 23 2.47 3.05 -6.28
CA LEU A 23 2.31 3.73 -5.00
C LEU A 23 3.49 3.35 -4.09
N ALA A 24 4.16 4.33 -3.50
CA ALA A 24 5.10 4.13 -2.41
C ALA A 24 4.74 5.00 -1.20
N ILE A 25 4.80 4.39 -0.03
CA ILE A 25 4.65 5.03 1.27
C ILE A 25 5.94 4.78 2.04
N ARG A 26 6.52 5.87 2.56
CA ARG A 26 7.50 5.81 3.64
C ARG A 26 6.80 6.23 4.92
N ASP A 27 6.81 5.37 5.92
CA ASP A 27 6.25 5.70 7.22
C ASP A 27 7.23 6.45 8.13
N SER A 28 6.75 6.89 9.29
CA SER A 28 7.54 7.59 10.32
C SER A 28 8.69 6.78 10.90
N ASN A 29 8.68 5.45 10.73
CA ASN A 29 9.75 4.55 11.16
C ASN A 29 10.74 4.26 10.01
N GLY A 30 10.59 4.93 8.86
CA GLY A 30 11.47 4.80 7.71
C GLY A 30 11.25 3.53 6.88
N ARG A 31 10.18 2.76 7.16
CA ARG A 31 9.82 1.57 6.38
C ARG A 31 9.18 2.02 5.07
N VAL A 32 9.53 1.37 3.97
CA VAL A 32 9.04 1.71 2.63
C VAL A 32 8.29 0.52 2.03
N PHE A 33 7.06 0.77 1.62
CA PHE A 33 6.17 -0.25 1.07
C PHE A 33 5.10 0.40 0.19
N GLY A 34 4.34 -0.40 -0.54
CA GLY A 34 3.29 0.12 -1.39
C GLY A 34 2.68 -0.92 -2.30
N ALA A 35 2.25 -0.47 -3.47
CA ALA A 35 1.59 -1.30 -4.46
C ALA A 35 2.00 -0.93 -5.88
N PHE A 36 1.92 -1.90 -6.79
CA PHE A 36 1.77 -1.68 -8.21
C PHE A 36 0.31 -1.95 -8.58
N LEU A 37 -0.32 -1.01 -9.27
CA LEU A 37 -1.69 -1.11 -9.74
C LEU A 37 -1.69 -1.07 -11.27
N ASN A 38 -2.42 -2.00 -11.90
CA ASN A 38 -2.49 -2.12 -13.35
C ASN A 38 -3.64 -1.29 -13.98
N GLU A 39 -4.21 -0.36 -13.22
CA GLU A 39 -5.12 0.67 -13.71
C GLU A 39 -5.12 1.89 -12.77
N SER A 40 -5.76 2.97 -13.20
CA SER A 40 -5.86 4.22 -12.44
C SER A 40 -6.63 4.07 -11.12
N LEU A 41 -6.29 4.90 -10.12
CA LEU A 41 -7.15 5.11 -8.96
C LEU A 41 -8.40 5.90 -9.37
N ARG A 42 -9.58 5.38 -9.06
CA ARG A 42 -10.87 6.07 -9.27
C ARG A 42 -11.79 5.81 -8.09
N LEU A 43 -12.63 6.78 -7.76
CA LEU A 43 -13.68 6.56 -6.77
C LEU A 43 -14.62 5.45 -7.26
N SER A 44 -14.86 4.46 -6.41
CA SER A 44 -15.71 3.31 -6.73
C SER A 44 -16.35 2.76 -5.46
N PRO A 45 -17.68 2.54 -5.44
CA PRO A 45 -18.38 1.96 -4.30
C PRO A 45 -18.12 0.44 -4.16
N ILE A 46 -17.49 -0.17 -5.15
CA ILE A 46 -17.17 -1.61 -5.19
C ILE A 46 -15.70 -1.82 -5.54
N PHE A 47 -15.20 -3.02 -5.23
CA PHE A 47 -13.84 -3.40 -5.62
C PHE A 47 -13.68 -3.44 -7.14
N TYR A 48 -12.52 -3.02 -7.60
CA TYR A 48 -12.09 -3.07 -9.00
C TYR A 48 -10.58 -3.42 -9.05
N GLY A 49 -9.98 -3.51 -10.24
CA GLY A 49 -8.60 -3.95 -10.43
C GLY A 49 -8.50 -5.26 -11.22
N GLN A 50 -7.28 -5.68 -11.52
CA GLN A 50 -6.99 -6.99 -12.13
C GLN A 50 -5.85 -7.70 -11.39
N GLY A 51 -5.74 -9.01 -11.61
CA GLY A 51 -4.78 -9.89 -10.93
C GLY A 51 -3.30 -9.66 -11.25
N THR A 52 -2.97 -8.69 -12.10
CA THR A 52 -1.57 -8.27 -12.37
C THR A 52 -1.07 -7.20 -11.38
N SER A 53 -1.97 -6.61 -10.58
CA SER A 53 -1.59 -5.76 -9.45
C SER A 53 -0.88 -6.58 -8.34
N PHE A 54 0.00 -5.94 -7.57
CA PHE A 54 0.69 -6.59 -6.45
C PHE A 54 1.07 -5.61 -5.34
N LEU A 55 1.18 -6.10 -4.11
CA LEU A 55 1.76 -5.35 -2.99
C LEU A 55 3.27 -5.56 -2.92
N TRP A 56 4.01 -4.61 -2.36
CA TRP A 56 5.44 -4.78 -2.15
C TRP A 56 5.93 -4.09 -0.87
N LYS A 57 7.05 -4.56 -0.34
CA LYS A 57 7.81 -3.90 0.74
C LYS A 57 9.31 -3.97 0.50
N ALA A 58 10.01 -2.89 0.84
CA ALA A 58 11.45 -2.80 0.75
C ALA A 58 12.09 -3.10 2.12
N PHE A 59 13.20 -3.83 2.08
CA PHE A 59 14.08 -4.05 3.22
C PHE A 59 15.36 -3.28 2.95
N ARG A 60 15.68 -2.35 3.85
CA ARG A 60 16.93 -1.59 3.78
C ARG A 60 17.96 -2.25 4.68
N SER A 61 19.16 -2.39 4.14
CA SER A 61 20.33 -2.75 4.91
C SER A 61 20.61 -1.67 5.95
N THR A 62 20.84 -2.08 7.19
CA THR A 62 21.42 -1.24 8.22
C THR A 62 22.93 -1.55 8.30
N PRO A 63 23.77 -0.62 8.79
CA PRO A 63 25.20 -0.89 8.97
C PRO A 63 25.50 -2.16 9.81
N GLN A 64 24.55 -2.57 10.66
CA GLN A 64 24.63 -3.75 11.52
C GLN A 64 24.06 -5.03 10.85
N SER A 65 23.34 -4.90 9.75
CA SER A 65 22.72 -6.02 9.04
C SER A 65 23.64 -6.57 7.95
N ARG A 66 23.82 -7.89 7.92
CA ARG A 66 24.48 -8.59 6.80
C ARG A 66 23.59 -8.74 5.55
N LYS A 67 22.32 -8.34 5.62
CA LYS A 67 21.37 -8.45 4.50
C LYS A 67 21.49 -7.24 3.59
N LYS A 68 21.54 -7.49 2.28
CA LYS A 68 21.48 -6.45 1.25
C LYS A 68 20.07 -5.87 1.15
N ASP A 69 19.98 -4.68 0.57
CA ASP A 69 18.72 -4.09 0.16
C ASP A 69 17.94 -5.07 -0.72
N ALA A 70 16.63 -5.21 -0.47
CA ALA A 70 15.78 -6.14 -1.18
C ALA A 70 14.34 -5.61 -1.27
N VAL A 71 13.62 -6.03 -2.30
CA VAL A 71 12.17 -5.80 -2.43
C VAL A 71 11.48 -7.16 -2.44
N LYS A 72 10.44 -7.29 -1.62
CA LYS A 72 9.55 -8.46 -1.62
C LYS A 72 8.21 -8.04 -2.21
N CYS A 73 7.78 -8.76 -3.24
CA CYS A 73 6.48 -8.57 -3.89
C CYS A 73 5.50 -9.67 -3.46
N PHE A 74 4.22 -9.33 -3.41
CA PHE A 74 3.10 -10.20 -3.08
C PHE A 74 2.08 -10.14 -4.20
N SER A 75 2.18 -11.10 -5.12
CA SER A 75 1.30 -11.22 -6.27
C SER A 75 -0.10 -11.72 -5.88
N TYR A 76 -1.06 -11.57 -6.78
CA TYR A 76 -2.39 -12.12 -6.63
C TYR A 76 -2.36 -13.61 -6.25
N SER A 77 -3.10 -13.99 -5.20
CA SER A 77 -3.15 -15.35 -4.66
C SER A 77 -4.09 -16.29 -5.39
N GLY A 78 -5.07 -15.77 -6.13
CA GLY A 78 -6.18 -16.54 -6.68
C GLY A 78 -7.40 -16.68 -5.74
N GLU A 79 -7.35 -16.16 -4.50
CA GLU A 79 -8.43 -16.40 -3.52
C GLU A 79 -9.67 -15.52 -3.69
N ASN A 80 -9.51 -14.25 -4.10
CA ASN A 80 -10.62 -13.34 -4.40
C ASN A 80 -10.16 -12.13 -5.22
N GLU A 81 -11.09 -11.40 -5.82
CA GLU A 81 -10.81 -10.27 -6.71
C GLU A 81 -10.99 -8.90 -6.03
N TYR A 82 -10.73 -8.82 -4.73
CA TYR A 82 -10.85 -7.57 -3.95
C TYR A 82 -9.60 -6.70 -4.06
N PHE A 83 -9.22 -6.29 -5.28
CA PHE A 83 -7.91 -5.65 -5.53
C PHE A 83 -7.83 -4.21 -5.05
N ILE A 84 -8.77 -3.34 -5.44
CA ILE A 84 -8.73 -1.90 -5.13
C ILE A 84 -10.11 -1.46 -4.69
N LEU A 85 -10.19 -0.73 -3.58
CA LEU A 85 -11.38 0.00 -3.14
C LEU A 85 -10.96 1.43 -2.83
N CYS A 86 -11.57 2.39 -3.50
CA CYS A 86 -11.20 3.79 -3.38
C CYS A 86 -12.48 4.60 -3.13
N ASP A 87 -12.56 5.17 -1.94
CA ASP A 87 -13.68 5.91 -1.39
C ASP A 87 -13.23 7.36 -1.13
N PRO A 88 -14.13 8.35 -1.05
CA PRO A 88 -13.73 9.72 -0.71
C PRO A 88 -12.87 9.85 0.56
N ASP A 89 -13.01 8.93 1.51
CA ASP A 89 -12.28 8.98 2.78
C ASP A 89 -10.99 8.13 2.81
N PHE A 90 -10.80 7.20 1.87
CA PHE A 90 -9.65 6.29 1.89
C PHE A 90 -9.34 5.60 0.56
N VAL A 91 -8.13 5.04 0.48
CA VAL A 91 -7.73 4.05 -0.53
C VAL A 91 -7.36 2.75 0.16
N ALA A 92 -7.84 1.64 -0.38
CA ALA A 92 -7.55 0.30 0.08
C ALA A 92 -7.11 -0.60 -1.09
N ILE A 93 -6.10 -1.42 -0.85
CA ILE A 93 -5.50 -2.32 -1.83
C ILE A 93 -5.36 -3.71 -1.21
N GLY A 94 -6.03 -4.69 -1.82
CA GLY A 94 -6.14 -6.08 -1.39
C GLY A 94 -7.07 -6.24 -0.21
N GLY A 95 -8.22 -6.87 -0.40
CA GLY A 95 -9.27 -7.02 0.60
C GLY A 95 -9.52 -8.46 1.03
N GLY A 96 -10.53 -8.62 1.89
CA GLY A 96 -11.04 -9.91 2.34
C GLY A 96 -10.85 -10.15 3.82
N ARG A 97 -11.75 -10.95 4.41
CA ARG A 97 -11.81 -11.22 5.87
C ARG A 97 -11.87 -9.94 6.73
N GLY A 98 -12.50 -8.88 6.20
CA GLY A 98 -12.70 -7.61 6.89
C GLY A 98 -11.45 -6.74 7.07
N LYS A 99 -10.36 -7.01 6.35
CA LYS A 99 -9.10 -6.27 6.44
C LYS A 99 -8.54 -5.97 5.05
N PHE A 100 -7.59 -5.04 5.02
CA PHE A 100 -6.87 -4.66 3.80
C PHE A 100 -5.37 -4.93 3.88
N GLY A 101 -4.79 -5.34 2.75
CA GLY A 101 -3.35 -5.50 2.58
C GLY A 101 -2.61 -4.18 2.74
N LEU A 102 -3.16 -3.10 2.18
CA LEU A 102 -2.76 -1.72 2.42
C LEU A 102 -4.00 -0.83 2.45
N TRP A 103 -4.11 0.03 3.46
CA TRP A 103 -5.16 1.02 3.59
C TRP A 103 -4.59 2.34 4.10
N PHE A 104 -5.03 3.47 3.55
CA PHE A 104 -4.68 4.79 4.06
C PHE A 104 -5.79 5.80 3.81
N LYS A 105 -5.88 6.80 4.69
CA LYS A 105 -6.89 7.85 4.64
C LYS A 105 -6.57 8.87 3.54
N SER A 106 -7.62 9.55 3.08
CA SER A 106 -7.54 10.68 2.14
C SER A 106 -6.79 11.89 2.68
N ASP A 107 -6.58 11.97 4.01
CA ASP A 107 -5.71 12.97 4.64
C ASP A 107 -4.21 12.70 4.42
N PHE A 108 -3.85 11.52 3.90
CA PHE A 108 -2.47 11.08 3.67
C PHE A 108 -1.58 11.05 4.92
N LEU A 109 -2.18 11.00 6.12
CA LEU A 109 -1.45 11.00 7.39
C LEU A 109 -1.41 9.62 8.04
N HIS A 110 -2.49 8.85 7.91
CA HIS A 110 -2.67 7.61 8.64
C HIS A 110 -3.09 6.46 7.72
N GLY A 111 -2.59 5.28 8.04
CA GLY A 111 -3.00 4.06 7.37
C GLY A 111 -2.73 2.83 8.22
N TYR A 112 -3.08 1.69 7.65
CA TYR A 112 -2.74 0.40 8.23
C TYR A 112 -2.44 -0.62 7.13
N SER A 113 -1.77 -1.69 7.53
CA SER A 113 -1.60 -2.89 6.72
C SER A 113 -1.96 -4.11 7.55
N ALA A 114 -2.54 -5.12 6.89
CA ALA A 114 -2.85 -6.42 7.47
C ALA A 114 -2.58 -7.53 6.46
N ARG A 115 -2.66 -8.79 6.90
CA ARG A 115 -2.78 -9.91 5.97
C ARG A 115 -4.12 -9.83 5.26
N CYS A 116 -4.13 -9.97 3.93
CA CYS A 116 -5.35 -10.11 3.15
C CYS A 116 -5.29 -11.40 2.29
N PRO A 117 -6.44 -12.03 2.02
CA PRO A 117 -6.49 -13.17 1.11
C PRO A 117 -6.12 -12.81 -0.34
N THR A 118 -6.43 -11.61 -0.84
CA THR A 118 -6.15 -11.22 -2.25
C THR A 118 -4.68 -11.39 -2.63
N PHE A 119 -3.75 -11.02 -1.75
CA PHE A 119 -2.30 -11.08 -2.05
C PHE A 119 -1.53 -12.04 -1.14
N ASN A 120 -2.20 -12.65 -0.16
CA ASN A 120 -1.60 -13.46 0.90
C ASN A 120 -0.36 -12.79 1.54
N ASN A 121 -0.38 -11.46 1.64
CA ASN A 121 0.73 -10.67 2.15
C ASN A 121 0.82 -10.77 3.68
N GLU A 122 2.01 -10.53 4.20
CA GLU A 122 2.15 -10.14 5.61
C GLU A 122 1.92 -8.62 5.73
N PRO A 123 1.57 -8.10 6.92
CA PRO A 123 1.46 -6.65 7.08
C PRO A 123 2.77 -5.94 6.67
N LEU A 124 2.64 -5.00 5.75
CA LEU A 124 3.75 -4.40 4.99
C LEU A 124 4.65 -3.56 5.88
N CYS A 125 4.05 -2.87 6.86
CA CYS A 125 4.77 -2.05 7.84
C CYS A 125 5.30 -2.86 9.04
N LEU A 126 5.28 -4.19 9.06
CA LEU A 126 5.93 -4.93 10.17
C LEU A 126 7.44 -4.70 10.19
N ASP A 127 7.95 -4.32 11.36
CA ASP A 127 9.38 -4.37 11.70
C ASP A 127 9.63 -5.60 12.58
N PRO A 128 10.28 -6.66 12.08
CA PRO A 128 10.52 -7.91 12.81
C PRO A 128 11.12 -7.75 14.22
N SER A 129 11.75 -6.61 14.52
CA SER A 129 12.34 -6.31 15.82
C SER A 129 11.36 -5.73 16.86
N HIS A 130 10.14 -5.33 16.46
CA HIS A 130 9.17 -4.73 17.38
C HIS A 130 8.40 -5.82 18.18
N PRO A 131 8.38 -5.76 19.53
CA PRO A 131 7.77 -6.79 20.38
C PRO A 131 6.25 -6.98 20.24
N LYS A 132 5.55 -6.10 19.51
CA LYS A 132 4.11 -6.21 19.22
C LYS A 132 3.79 -7.02 17.96
N ASN A 133 4.82 -7.53 17.26
CA ASN A 133 4.67 -8.36 16.06
C ASN A 133 4.24 -9.81 16.30
N ALA A 134 3.90 -10.18 17.53
CA ALA A 134 3.61 -11.56 17.91
C ALA A 134 2.22 -12.06 17.45
N LEU A 135 1.39 -11.22 16.81
CA LEU A 135 0.06 -11.60 16.32
C LEU A 135 0.04 -11.57 14.78
N PRO A 136 0.11 -12.73 14.10
CA PRO A 136 0.18 -12.83 12.64
C PRO A 136 -1.00 -12.19 11.90
N ASP A 137 -2.16 -12.12 12.58
CA ASP A 137 -3.40 -11.57 12.04
C ASP A 137 -3.67 -10.13 12.49
N ALA A 138 -2.81 -9.51 13.30
CA ALA A 138 -3.05 -8.16 13.79
C ALA A 138 -2.88 -7.12 12.67
N GLN A 139 -3.81 -6.17 12.65
CA GLN A 139 -3.69 -4.95 11.87
C GLN A 139 -2.53 -4.10 12.44
N GLN A 140 -1.69 -3.59 11.55
CA GLN A 140 -0.53 -2.77 11.91
C GLN A 140 -0.72 -1.37 11.38
N GLU A 141 -0.83 -0.40 12.28
CA GLU A 141 -0.97 1.01 11.93
C GLU A 141 0.37 1.63 11.55
N PHE A 142 0.32 2.64 10.70
CA PHE A 142 1.47 3.46 10.35
C PHE A 142 1.06 4.93 10.19
N ALA A 143 1.99 5.83 10.54
CA ALA A 143 1.91 7.24 10.20
C ALA A 143 2.74 7.49 8.93
N VAL A 144 2.14 8.16 7.95
CA VAL A 144 2.78 8.47 6.67
C VAL A 144 3.76 9.63 6.86
N ALA A 145 5.03 9.40 6.53
CA ALA A 145 6.04 10.46 6.47
C ALA A 145 6.23 10.98 5.05
N HIS A 146 6.02 10.14 4.04
CA HIS A 146 6.07 10.50 2.63
C HIS A 146 5.19 9.55 1.80
N LEU A 147 4.50 10.09 0.80
CA LEU A 147 3.70 9.32 -0.15
C LEU A 147 4.02 9.78 -1.56
N GLU A 148 4.35 8.84 -2.44
CA GLU A 148 4.60 9.08 -3.86
C GLU A 148 3.72 8.15 -4.70
N LEU A 149 3.20 8.71 -5.79
CA LEU A 149 2.40 7.99 -6.75
C LEU A 149 2.94 8.32 -8.15
N TRP A 150 3.52 7.33 -8.81
CA TRP A 150 4.03 7.47 -10.18
C TRP A 150 3.08 6.81 -11.15
N ALA A 151 2.76 7.51 -12.22
CA ALA A 151 1.93 7.01 -13.30
C ALA A 151 2.75 6.71 -14.54
N PHE A 152 2.35 5.66 -15.26
CA PHE A 152 3.03 5.20 -16.46
C PHE A 152 2.02 4.97 -17.59
N ASN A 153 2.29 5.60 -18.72
CA ASN A 153 1.66 5.28 -19.99
C ASN A 153 2.47 4.19 -20.68
N THR A 154 1.96 2.96 -20.65
CA THR A 154 2.49 1.82 -21.42
C THR A 154 1.84 1.69 -22.78
#